data_AF-A0A5M8PAM7-F1
#
_entry.id   AF-A0A5M8PAM7-F1
#
_cell.length_a   1.000
_cell.length_b   1.000
_cell.length_c   1.000
_cell.angle_alpha   90.00
_cell.angle_beta   90.00
_cell.angle_gamma   90.00
#
_symmetry.space_group_name_H-M   'P 1'
#
loop_
_entity.id
_entity.type
_entity.pdbx_description
1 polymer ?
#
loop_
_entity_poly.entity_id
_entity_poly.type
_entity_poly.pdbx_seq_one_letter_code
_entity_poly.pdbx_strand_id
1 'polypeptide(L)'
;MYYNFGFFRLSTIYKTSLFEESLMPASPRYKSVAAYNHGAMLLHWLMAFLLVWQLVFGYLMRHTHSLPESFIPVSWQIHKTFGVLVLLLALMRLAWRFLYKPPADLPIGKAEKAATQIVTFLFYALMILVPLLGWAIVSTSSRNIPTLLFGNPHLVWPPLPPQFVFISHSQAEQAHTVLAYSFIFLLFLHICGALKHQFYDHMPMIARMVPGHILQAQKAGKSAFLLLFLAVFCLAAVMIYFGFVGTQQEGLADAAARAAAATGFGNAGQAADYR
;
A
#
# COMPACT_ATOMS: atom_id res chain seq x y z
N MET A 1 -14.46 11.79 -31.06
CA MET A 1 -13.63 12.25 -29.93
C MET A 1 -12.74 11.08 -29.51
N TYR A 2 -11.52 11.03 -30.04
CA TYR A 2 -10.55 9.94 -29.84
C TYR A 2 -9.54 10.37 -28.79
N TYR A 3 -9.35 9.61 -27.72
CA TYR A 3 -8.20 9.81 -26.82
C TYR A 3 -7.10 8.82 -27.18
N ASN A 4 -6.21 9.33 -28.03
CA ASN A 4 -4.85 8.86 -28.24
C ASN A 4 -4.00 9.17 -27.01
N PHE A 5 -3.22 8.19 -26.56
CA PHE A 5 -1.87 8.44 -26.06
C PHE A 5 -0.97 7.37 -26.69
N GLY A 6 -0.47 7.67 -27.88
CA GLY A 6 0.56 6.88 -28.55
C GLY A 6 1.78 7.76 -28.78
N PHE A 7 2.98 7.24 -28.50
CA PHE A 7 4.28 7.62 -29.07
C PHE A 7 5.28 6.55 -28.59
N PHE A 8 6.09 5.83 -29.38
CA PHE A 8 6.39 5.82 -30.80
C PHE A 8 6.67 4.37 -31.25
N ARG A 9 6.42 4.12 -32.53
CA ARG A 9 6.56 2.87 -33.27
C ARG A 9 7.97 2.79 -33.88
N LEU A 10 8.69 1.67 -33.69
CA LEU A 10 9.74 1.22 -34.60
C LEU A 10 9.62 -0.29 -34.78
N SER A 11 9.42 -0.67 -36.03
CA SER A 11 9.29 -2.04 -36.51
C SER A 11 10.67 -2.70 -36.60
N THR A 12 10.83 -3.85 -35.96
CA THR A 12 11.88 -4.81 -36.35
C THR A 12 11.19 -6.11 -36.75
N ILE A 13 11.19 -6.32 -38.06
CA ILE A 13 10.80 -7.56 -38.73
C ILE A 13 11.90 -8.57 -38.45
N TYR A 14 11.59 -9.65 -37.72
CA TYR A 14 12.34 -10.89 -37.87
C TYR A 14 11.44 -11.87 -38.62
N LYS A 15 11.79 -12.05 -39.89
CA LYS A 15 11.31 -13.10 -40.77
C LYS A 15 12.33 -14.24 -40.66
N THR A 16 11.95 -15.35 -40.05
CA THR A 16 12.57 -16.65 -40.32
C THR A 16 11.45 -17.67 -40.49
N SER A 17 11.39 -18.14 -41.73
CA SER A 17 10.49 -19.16 -42.25
C SER A 17 11.01 -20.56 -41.94
N LEU A 18 10.09 -21.53 -42.09
CA LEU A 18 10.30 -22.96 -42.31
C LEU A 18 10.44 -23.79 -41.02
N PHE A 19 9.33 -24.35 -40.55
CA PHE A 19 9.18 -25.80 -40.46
C PHE A 19 7.69 -26.11 -40.34
N GLU A 20 7.20 -26.79 -41.36
CA GLU A 20 5.85 -27.33 -41.48
C GLU A 20 5.81 -28.60 -40.64
N GLU A 21 5.26 -28.51 -39.43
CA GLU A 21 4.92 -29.70 -38.63
C GLU A 21 3.42 -29.69 -38.36
N SER A 22 2.71 -30.24 -39.34
CA SER A 22 1.40 -30.83 -39.18
C SER A 22 1.45 -31.91 -38.10
N LEU A 23 0.67 -31.75 -37.02
CA LEU A 23 -0.30 -32.74 -36.54
C LEU A 23 -0.87 -32.32 -35.16
N MET A 24 -2.21 -32.38 -35.07
CA MET A 24 -3.11 -32.14 -33.93
C MET A 24 -3.63 -30.70 -33.77
N PRO A 25 -4.96 -30.47 -33.87
CA PRO A 25 -5.55 -29.26 -33.34
C PRO A 25 -5.46 -29.33 -31.82
N ALA A 26 -4.38 -28.78 -31.27
CA ALA A 26 -4.34 -28.45 -29.86
C ALA A 26 -5.62 -27.66 -29.57
N SER A 27 -6.50 -28.24 -28.76
CA SER A 27 -7.68 -27.54 -28.23
C SER A 27 -7.24 -26.14 -27.77
N PRO A 28 -8.03 -25.08 -28.00
CA PRO A 28 -7.64 -23.71 -27.66
C PRO A 28 -7.71 -23.48 -26.14
N ARG A 29 -7.00 -24.30 -25.37
CA ARG A 29 -6.90 -24.21 -23.93
C ARG A 29 -5.68 -23.33 -23.63
N TYR A 30 -5.93 -22.02 -23.75
CA TYR A 30 -5.09 -20.90 -23.33
C TYR A 30 -3.58 -21.05 -23.62
N LYS A 31 -3.09 -20.35 -24.65
CA LYS A 31 -1.65 -20.03 -24.80
C LYS A 31 -1.11 -19.54 -23.45
N SER A 32 0.05 -20.04 -23.03
CA SER A 32 0.73 -19.67 -21.79
C SER A 32 0.58 -18.17 -21.48
N VAL A 33 -0.05 -17.82 -20.37
CA VAL A 33 -0.22 -16.42 -20.00
C VAL A 33 1.15 -15.82 -19.70
N ALA A 34 1.50 -14.73 -20.39
CA ALA A 34 2.79 -14.08 -20.22
C ALA A 34 2.92 -13.53 -18.77
N ALA A 35 3.92 -14.06 -18.07
CA ALA A 35 4.27 -13.67 -16.72
C ALA A 35 5.11 -12.38 -16.71
N TYR A 36 5.10 -11.66 -15.58
CA TYR A 36 5.98 -10.52 -15.37
C TYR A 36 7.45 -10.96 -15.28
N ASN A 37 8.39 -10.03 -15.51
CA ASN A 37 9.79 -10.34 -15.25
C ASN A 37 10.04 -10.57 -13.75
N HIS A 38 11.04 -11.39 -13.42
CA HIS A 38 11.36 -11.77 -12.04
C HIS A 38 11.61 -10.57 -11.12
N GLY A 39 12.24 -9.49 -11.63
CA GLY A 39 12.45 -8.26 -10.85
C GLY A 39 11.14 -7.58 -10.46
N ALA A 40 10.18 -7.47 -11.39
CA ALA A 40 8.86 -6.92 -11.11
C ALA A 40 8.07 -7.79 -10.11
N MET A 41 8.20 -9.12 -10.19
CA MET A 41 7.59 -10.04 -9.23
C MET A 41 8.19 -9.87 -7.83
N LEU A 42 9.52 -9.88 -7.72
CA LEU A 42 10.23 -9.69 -6.46
C LEU A 42 9.83 -8.37 -5.81
N LEU A 43 9.83 -7.28 -6.58
CA LEU A 43 9.43 -5.97 -6.08
C LEU A 43 7.98 -5.93 -5.65
N HIS A 44 7.08 -6.58 -6.37
CA HIS A 44 5.67 -6.63 -6.00
C HIS A 44 5.47 -7.35 -4.66
N TRP A 45 6.04 -8.54 -4.47
CA TRP A 45 5.85 -9.32 -3.25
C TRP A 45 6.57 -8.73 -2.05
N LEU A 46 7.79 -8.22 -2.24
CA LEU A 46 8.50 -7.49 -1.19
C LEU A 46 7.69 -6.28 -0.71
N MET A 47 7.16 -5.48 -1.65
CA MET A 47 6.28 -4.37 -1.33
C MET A 47 4.98 -4.83 -0.66
N ALA A 48 4.33 -5.87 -1.16
CA ALA A 48 3.09 -6.38 -0.60
C ALA A 48 3.27 -6.78 0.87
N PHE A 49 4.35 -7.52 1.20
CA PHE A 49 4.68 -7.89 2.57
C PHE A 49 4.94 -6.66 3.44
N LEU A 50 5.82 -5.75 3.00
CA LEU A 50 6.17 -4.55 3.75
C LEU A 50 4.97 -3.64 4.00
N LEU A 51 4.11 -3.46 3.01
CA LEU A 51 2.90 -2.63 3.12
C LEU A 51 1.89 -3.24 4.09
N VAL A 52 1.60 -4.54 3.99
CA VAL A 52 0.70 -5.22 4.93
C VAL A 52 1.26 -5.13 6.35
N TRP A 53 2.54 -5.42 6.53
CA TRP A 53 3.19 -5.30 7.83
C TRP A 53 3.12 -3.86 8.36
N GLN A 54 3.38 -2.83 7.54
CA GLN A 54 3.31 -1.43 7.96
C GLN A 54 1.91 -0.98 8.36
N LEU A 55 0.87 -1.44 7.65
CA LEU A 55 -0.52 -1.11 7.98
C LEU A 55 -0.93 -1.74 9.31
N VAL A 56 -0.59 -3.02 9.53
CA VAL A 56 -0.85 -3.70 10.81
C VAL A 56 -0.04 -3.07 11.93
N PHE A 57 1.25 -2.82 11.72
CA PHE A 57 2.14 -2.26 12.73
C PHE A 57 1.75 -0.83 13.12
N GLY A 58 1.42 0.03 12.15
CA GLY A 58 0.92 1.38 12.40
C GLY A 58 -0.41 1.39 13.16
N TYR A 59 -1.31 0.45 12.85
CA TYR A 59 -2.55 0.27 13.60
C TYR A 59 -2.28 -0.14 15.07
N LEU A 60 -1.38 -1.10 15.31
CA LEU A 60 -1.00 -1.52 16.67
C LEU A 60 -0.36 -0.38 17.47
N MET A 61 0.47 0.45 16.83
CA MET A 61 1.10 1.60 17.48
C MET A 61 0.09 2.65 17.95
N ARG A 62 -1.04 2.82 17.26
CA ARG A 62 -2.11 3.74 17.70
C ARG A 62 -2.86 3.22 18.93
N HIS A 63 -2.90 1.90 19.10
CA HIS A 63 -3.51 1.22 20.24
C HIS A 63 -2.45 0.90 21.31
N THR A 64 -1.73 1.94 21.76
CA THR A 64 -0.53 1.86 22.62
C THR A 64 -0.73 1.06 23.91
N HIS A 65 -1.95 0.97 24.45
CA HIS A 65 -2.29 0.09 25.58
C HIS A 65 -1.94 -1.39 25.34
N SER A 66 -1.75 -1.78 24.07
CA SER A 66 -1.38 -3.13 23.65
C SER A 66 0.15 -3.35 23.62
N LEU A 67 0.96 -2.31 23.86
CA LEU A 67 2.42 -2.35 23.78
C LEU A 67 3.06 -2.03 25.14
N PRO A 68 4.19 -2.67 25.50
CA PRO A 68 4.98 -2.25 26.65
C PRO A 68 5.44 -0.79 26.50
N GLU A 69 5.37 0.01 27.57
CA GLU A 69 5.75 1.44 27.51
C GLU A 69 7.18 1.65 26.99
N SER A 70 8.11 0.77 27.39
CA SER A 70 9.51 0.79 26.95
C SER A 70 9.68 0.56 25.45
N PHE A 71 8.70 -0.09 24.79
CA PHE A 71 8.73 -0.39 23.37
C PHE A 71 8.17 0.75 22.51
N ILE A 72 7.37 1.67 23.08
CA ILE A 72 6.73 2.76 22.33
C ILE A 72 7.75 3.60 21.54
N PRO A 73 8.85 4.11 22.12
CA PRO A 73 9.81 4.92 21.34
C PRO A 73 10.47 4.14 20.20
N VAL A 74 10.73 2.85 20.42
CA VAL A 74 11.37 1.96 19.44
C VAL A 74 10.41 1.66 18.29
N SER A 75 9.13 1.45 18.57
CA SER A 75 8.12 1.19 17.53
C SER A 75 8.01 2.35 16.55
N TRP A 76 8.07 3.60 17.03
CA TRP A 76 8.10 4.78 16.15
C TRP A 76 9.33 4.79 15.23
N GLN A 77 10.52 4.42 15.71
CA GLN A 77 11.72 4.36 14.84
C GLN A 77 11.63 3.23 13.80
N ILE A 78 11.08 2.08 14.20
CA ILE A 78 10.82 0.94 13.31
C ILE A 78 9.84 1.36 12.20
N HIS A 79 8.70 1.94 12.55
CA HIS A 79 7.70 2.37 11.57
C HIS A 79 8.25 3.42 10.59
N LYS A 80 9.00 4.41 11.09
CA LYS A 80 9.66 5.42 10.24
C LYS A 80 10.66 4.80 9.28
N THR A 81 11.53 3.91 9.77
CA THR A 81 12.55 3.25 8.96
C THR A 81 11.94 2.49 7.80
N PHE A 82 10.96 1.63 8.08
CA PHE A 82 10.30 0.85 7.05
C PHE A 82 9.39 1.73 6.16
N GLY A 83 8.91 2.88 6.64
CA GLY A 83 8.16 3.84 5.85
C GLY A 83 9.03 4.49 4.77
N VAL A 84 10.25 4.88 5.14
CA VAL A 84 11.26 5.35 4.19
C VAL A 84 11.63 4.23 3.20
N LEU A 85 11.82 3.00 3.68
CA LEU A 85 12.11 1.87 2.79
C LEU A 85 10.99 1.64 1.76
N VAL A 86 9.73 1.67 2.19
CA VAL A 86 8.56 1.56 1.29
C VAL A 86 8.55 2.68 0.27
N LEU A 87 8.84 3.93 0.66
CA LEU A 87 8.93 5.06 -0.27
C LEU A 87 10.00 4.81 -1.35
N LEU A 88 11.21 4.41 -0.94
CA LEU A 88 12.30 4.13 -1.88
C LEU A 88 11.96 2.98 -2.83
N LEU A 89 11.39 1.90 -2.32
CA LEU A 89 10.96 0.76 -3.12
C LEU A 89 9.78 1.11 -4.05
N ALA A 90 8.87 1.99 -3.63
CA ALA A 90 7.78 2.48 -4.46
C ALA A 90 8.30 3.29 -5.65
N LEU A 91 9.27 4.18 -5.42
CA LEU A 91 9.94 4.93 -6.49
C LEU A 91 10.70 3.99 -7.43
N MET A 92 11.40 3.00 -6.89
CA MET A 92 12.09 1.99 -7.70
C MET A 92 11.11 1.17 -8.54
N ARG A 93 9.96 0.77 -7.98
CA ARG A 93 8.90 0.06 -8.69
C ARG A 93 8.28 0.93 -9.80
N LEU A 94 8.08 2.22 -9.54
CA LEU A 94 7.58 3.17 -10.52
C LEU A 94 8.59 3.34 -11.67
N ALA A 95 9.88 3.51 -11.36
CA ALA A 95 10.95 3.53 -12.36
C ALA A 95 10.99 2.23 -13.18
N TRP A 96 10.88 1.07 -12.52
CA TRP A 96 10.83 -0.23 -13.18
C TRP A 96 9.68 -0.34 -14.17
N ARG A 97 8.52 0.23 -13.85
CA ARG A 97 7.35 0.25 -14.76
C ARG A 97 7.60 1.09 -16.01
N PHE A 98 8.42 2.14 -15.93
CA PHE A 98 8.81 2.94 -17.10
C PHE A 98 9.90 2.28 -17.93
N LEU A 99 10.82 1.55 -17.28
CA LEU A 99 11.95 0.90 -17.94
C LEU A 99 11.57 -0.43 -18.63
N TYR A 100 10.60 -1.15 -18.10
CA TYR A 100 10.22 -2.48 -18.60
C TYR A 100 8.78 -2.55 -19.06
N LYS A 101 8.57 -3.00 -20.30
CA LYS A 101 7.23 -3.21 -20.85
C LYS A 101 6.51 -4.33 -20.09
N PRO A 102 5.31 -4.07 -19.53
CA PRO A 102 4.52 -5.12 -18.90
C PRO A 102 4.02 -6.14 -19.94
N PRO A 103 3.73 -7.38 -19.54
CA PRO A 103 3.14 -8.35 -20.44
C PRO A 103 1.71 -7.91 -20.83
N ALA A 104 1.21 -8.40 -21.97
CA ALA A 104 -0.07 -7.98 -22.53
C ALA A 104 -1.24 -8.10 -21.53
N ASP A 105 -2.18 -7.16 -21.59
CA ASP A 105 -3.39 -7.20 -20.77
C ASP A 105 -4.20 -8.48 -21.07
N LEU A 106 -4.85 -9.04 -20.04
CA LEU A 106 -5.83 -10.10 -20.26
C LEU A 106 -7.09 -9.51 -20.93
N PRO A 107 -7.85 -10.31 -21.69
CA PRO A 107 -9.07 -9.86 -22.36
C PRO A 107 -10.23 -9.71 -21.36
N ILE A 108 -10.13 -8.71 -20.47
CA ILE A 108 -11.15 -8.34 -19.48
C ILE A 108 -12.10 -7.28 -20.03
N GLY A 109 -13.27 -7.13 -19.40
CA GLY A 109 -14.26 -6.14 -19.80
C GLY A 109 -13.74 -4.70 -19.71
N LYS A 110 -14.29 -3.77 -20.51
CA LYS A 110 -13.85 -2.35 -20.52
C LYS A 110 -13.93 -1.70 -19.13
N ALA A 111 -15.00 -1.98 -18.38
CA ALA A 111 -15.18 -1.46 -17.02
C ALA A 111 -14.12 -2.01 -16.04
N GLU A 112 -13.81 -3.30 -16.12
CA GLU A 112 -12.80 -3.95 -15.26
C GLU A 112 -11.39 -3.45 -15.60
N LYS A 113 -11.12 -3.19 -16.88
CA LYS A 113 -9.88 -2.57 -17.32
C LYS A 113 -9.72 -1.17 -16.72
N ALA A 114 -10.77 -0.35 -16.78
CA ALA A 114 -10.75 0.99 -16.17
C ALA A 114 -10.56 0.91 -14.66
N ALA A 115 -11.28 0.02 -13.97
CA ALA A 115 -11.14 -0.20 -12.53
C ALA A 115 -9.71 -0.61 -12.15
N THR A 116 -9.11 -1.55 -12.91
CA THR A 116 -7.73 -1.99 -12.69
C THR A 116 -6.73 -0.84 -12.84
N GLN A 117 -6.92 0.02 -13.85
CA GLN A 117 -6.07 1.19 -14.08
C GLN A 117 -6.21 2.21 -12.94
N ILE A 118 -7.43 2.51 -12.51
CA ILE A 118 -7.70 3.44 -11.40
C ILE A 118 -7.08 2.92 -10.11
N VAL A 119 -7.35 1.67 -9.73
CA VAL A 119 -6.79 1.05 -8.51
C VAL A 119 -5.26 1.05 -8.55
N THR A 120 -4.66 0.70 -9.69
CA THR A 120 -3.21 0.69 -9.85
C THR A 120 -2.62 2.10 -9.71
N PHE A 121 -3.24 3.10 -10.32
CA PHE A 121 -2.83 4.50 -10.21
C PHE A 121 -2.92 4.99 -8.77
N LEU A 122 -4.05 4.74 -8.09
CA LEU A 122 -4.26 5.12 -6.71
C LEU A 122 -3.26 4.46 -5.77
N PHE A 123 -2.89 3.19 -5.98
CA PHE A 123 -1.81 2.59 -5.21
C PHE A 123 -0.48 3.30 -5.40
N TYR A 124 -0.09 3.65 -6.61
CA TYR A 124 1.15 4.40 -6.82
C TYR A 124 1.11 5.75 -6.10
N ALA A 125 -0.01 6.46 -6.17
CA ALA A 125 -0.19 7.70 -5.43
C ALA A 125 -0.07 7.47 -3.92
N LEU A 126 -0.79 6.51 -3.35
CA LEU A 126 -0.79 6.27 -1.90
C LEU A 126 0.54 5.71 -1.37
N MET A 127 1.21 4.82 -2.10
CA MET A 127 2.53 4.29 -1.72
C MET A 127 3.60 5.39 -1.62
N ILE A 128 3.37 6.54 -2.27
CA ILE A 128 4.26 7.71 -2.22
C ILE A 128 3.75 8.73 -1.21
N LEU A 129 2.47 9.14 -1.31
CA LEU A 129 1.89 10.20 -0.50
C LEU A 129 1.83 9.85 0.98
N VAL A 130 1.49 8.61 1.35
CA VAL A 130 1.42 8.19 2.75
C VAL A 130 2.79 8.36 3.44
N PRO A 131 3.90 7.74 2.98
CA PRO A 131 5.19 7.94 3.64
C PRO A 131 5.73 9.38 3.53
N LEU A 132 5.38 10.15 2.49
CA LEU A 132 5.69 11.58 2.44
C LEU A 132 4.99 12.37 3.55
N LEU A 133 3.72 12.06 3.85
CA LEU A 133 3.02 12.64 4.99
C LEU A 133 3.64 12.18 6.31
N GLY A 134 4.05 10.91 6.41
CA GLY A 134 4.83 10.41 7.55
C GLY A 134 6.11 11.23 7.78
N TRP A 135 6.80 11.58 6.69
CA TRP A 135 7.98 12.43 6.73
C TRP A 135 7.62 13.89 7.13
N ALA A 136 6.49 14.42 6.68
CA ALA A 136 6.01 15.74 7.11
C ALA A 136 5.65 15.78 8.61
N ILE A 137 5.06 14.72 9.16
CA ILE A 137 4.73 14.60 10.59
C ILE A 137 6.01 14.74 11.43
N VAL A 138 7.06 13.99 11.09
CA VAL A 138 8.31 14.04 11.86
C VAL A 138 9.05 15.37 11.68
N SER A 139 8.90 16.01 10.53
CA SER A 139 9.55 17.29 10.21
C SER A 139 8.86 18.50 10.85
N THR A 140 7.57 18.38 11.16
CA THR A 140 6.76 19.40 11.85
C THR A 140 6.71 19.21 13.37
N SER A 141 7.28 18.13 13.89
CA SER A 141 7.21 17.79 15.31
C SER A 141 8.08 18.72 16.15
N SER A 142 7.50 19.30 17.21
CA SER A 142 8.23 20.12 18.18
C SER A 142 9.25 19.34 19.02
N ARG A 143 9.14 18.00 19.05
CA ARG A 143 10.01 17.13 19.86
C ARG A 143 11.42 16.96 19.27
N ASN A 144 11.62 17.33 18.00
CA ASN A 144 12.92 17.27 17.30
C ASN A 144 13.66 15.92 17.44
N ILE A 145 12.92 14.81 17.52
CA ILE A 145 13.51 13.47 17.64
C ILE A 145 14.04 13.03 16.27
N PRO A 146 15.34 12.74 16.12
CA PRO A 146 15.90 12.34 14.84
C PRO A 146 15.29 11.02 14.36
N THR A 147 15.17 10.87 13.04
CA THR A 147 14.77 9.61 12.43
C THR A 147 16.01 8.79 12.16
N LEU A 148 16.22 7.77 12.99
CA LEU A 148 17.38 6.89 12.90
C LEU A 148 17.00 5.67 12.07
N LEU A 149 17.52 5.57 10.86
CA LEU A 149 17.23 4.42 10.00
C LEU A 149 17.87 3.17 10.58
N PHE A 150 17.05 2.13 10.74
CA PHE A 150 17.44 0.85 11.33
C PHE A 150 18.05 0.99 12.74
N GLY A 151 17.70 2.07 13.46
CA GLY A 151 18.23 2.37 14.79
C GLY A 151 19.71 2.80 14.80
N ASN A 152 20.31 3.04 13.64
CA ASN A 152 21.72 3.42 13.55
C ASN A 152 21.90 4.95 13.72
N PRO A 153 22.66 5.43 14.74
CA PRO A 153 22.86 6.85 14.98
C PRO A 153 23.65 7.56 13.86
N HIS A 154 24.40 6.81 13.04
CA HIS A 154 25.13 7.37 11.89
C HIS A 154 24.27 7.45 10.63
N LEU A 155 23.11 6.80 10.59
CA LEU A 155 22.21 6.78 9.46
C LEU A 155 20.94 7.59 9.77
N VAL A 156 21.11 8.90 9.88
CA VAL A 156 20.03 9.84 10.17
C VAL A 156 19.30 10.21 8.88
N TRP A 157 17.99 10.02 8.84
CA TRP A 157 17.16 10.54 7.77
C TRP A 157 16.86 12.02 8.00
N PRO A 158 17.16 12.91 7.03
CA PRO A 158 17.01 14.34 7.22
C PRO A 158 15.53 14.74 7.34
N PRO A 159 15.19 15.78 8.12
CA PRO A 159 13.85 16.37 8.07
C PRO A 159 13.61 17.05 6.71
N LEU A 160 12.33 17.22 6.37
CA LEU A 160 11.95 18.04 5.22
C LEU A 160 12.36 19.50 5.47
N PRO A 161 12.96 20.17 4.48
CA PRO A 161 13.23 21.60 4.57
C PRO A 161 11.93 22.39 4.79
N PRO A 162 11.93 23.45 5.63
CA PRO A 162 10.72 24.20 5.98
C PRO A 162 9.92 24.71 4.78
N GLN A 163 10.60 25.07 3.69
CA GLN A 163 9.97 25.55 2.46
C GLN A 163 9.14 24.50 1.71
N PHE A 164 9.27 23.22 2.05
CA PHE A 164 8.50 22.12 1.45
C PHE A 164 7.36 21.63 2.34
N VAL A 165 7.19 22.23 3.53
CA VAL A 165 6.18 21.85 4.51
C VAL A 165 5.08 22.91 4.53
N PHE A 166 3.97 22.62 3.85
CA PHE A 166 2.85 23.56 3.68
C PHE A 166 1.65 23.26 4.58
N ILE A 167 1.78 22.27 5.47
CA ILE A 167 0.69 21.78 6.33
C ILE A 167 1.15 21.72 7.78
N SER A 168 0.22 21.89 8.72
CA SER A 168 0.50 21.74 10.14
C SER A 168 0.76 20.27 10.51
N HIS A 169 1.38 20.05 11.68
CA HIS A 169 1.59 18.71 12.23
C HIS A 169 0.29 17.89 12.30
N SER A 170 -0.76 18.49 12.86
CA SER A 170 -2.08 17.82 13.00
C SER A 170 -2.73 17.52 11.64
N GLN A 171 -2.57 18.40 10.66
CA GLN A 171 -3.07 18.16 9.30
C GLN A 171 -2.31 17.01 8.63
N ALA A 172 -0.99 16.92 8.82
CA ALA A 172 -0.18 15.83 8.31
C ALA A 172 -0.57 14.48 8.93
N GLU A 173 -0.78 14.43 10.24
CA GLU A 173 -1.24 13.23 10.97
C GLU A 173 -2.63 12.77 10.51
N GLN A 174 -3.57 13.70 10.37
CA GLN A 174 -4.91 13.39 9.89
C GLN A 174 -4.88 12.87 8.45
N ALA A 175 -4.16 13.55 7.55
CA ALA A 175 -4.04 13.14 6.16
C ALA A 175 -3.35 11.76 6.04
N HIS A 176 -2.28 11.53 6.80
CA HIS A 176 -1.58 10.24 6.84
C HIS A 176 -2.55 9.12 7.25
N THR A 177 -3.33 9.36 8.30
CA THR A 177 -4.32 8.40 8.81
C THR A 177 -5.39 8.08 7.77
N VAL A 178 -6.01 9.11 7.18
CA VAL A 178 -7.08 8.93 6.17
C VAL A 178 -6.56 8.20 4.93
N LEU A 179 -5.37 8.55 4.45
CA LEU A 179 -4.75 7.89 3.30
C LEU A 179 -4.32 6.45 3.62
N ALA A 180 -3.88 6.16 4.86
CA ALA A 180 -3.57 4.80 5.29
C ALA A 180 -4.83 3.91 5.32
N TYR A 181 -5.97 4.39 5.82
CA TYR A 181 -7.22 3.62 5.77
C TYR A 181 -7.75 3.48 4.33
N SER A 182 -7.59 4.49 3.50
CA SER A 182 -7.89 4.41 2.07
C SER A 182 -7.02 3.35 1.36
N PHE A 183 -5.77 3.19 1.80
CA PHE A 183 -4.88 2.13 1.34
C PHE A 183 -5.45 0.75 1.68
N ILE A 184 -5.90 0.54 2.92
CA ILE A 184 -6.51 -0.74 3.36
C ILE A 184 -7.73 -1.07 2.50
N PHE A 185 -8.59 -0.08 2.24
CA PHE A 185 -9.76 -0.27 1.37
C PHE A 185 -9.37 -0.65 -0.06
N LEU A 186 -8.39 0.02 -0.66
CA LEU A 186 -7.92 -0.34 -2.00
C LEU A 186 -7.22 -1.70 -2.02
N LEU A 187 -6.47 -2.05 -0.98
CA LEU A 187 -5.85 -3.37 -0.81
C LEU A 187 -6.92 -4.47 -0.80
N PHE A 188 -8.01 -4.25 -0.07
CA PHE A 188 -9.18 -5.13 -0.09
C PHE A 188 -9.72 -5.30 -1.52
N LEU A 189 -10.04 -4.19 -2.21
CA LEU A 189 -10.55 -4.24 -3.60
C LEU A 189 -9.59 -4.95 -4.56
N HIS A 190 -8.29 -4.73 -4.41
CA HIS A 190 -7.26 -5.36 -5.22
C HIS A 190 -7.21 -6.87 -5.04
N ILE A 191 -7.21 -7.34 -3.79
CA ILE A 191 -7.20 -8.77 -3.48
C ILE A 191 -8.50 -9.40 -3.97
N CYS A 192 -9.66 -8.77 -3.74
CA CYS A 192 -10.94 -9.26 -4.24
C CYS A 192 -10.98 -9.37 -5.76
N GLY A 193 -10.46 -8.37 -6.48
CA GLY A 193 -10.35 -8.40 -7.94
C GLY A 193 -9.46 -9.53 -8.43
N ALA A 194 -8.29 -9.72 -7.79
CA ALA A 194 -7.38 -10.82 -8.12
C ALA A 194 -8.02 -12.20 -7.87
N LEU A 195 -8.69 -12.37 -6.73
CA LEU A 195 -9.40 -13.60 -6.37
C LEU A 195 -10.58 -13.86 -7.32
N LYS A 196 -11.34 -12.82 -7.71
CA LYS A 196 -12.44 -12.94 -8.67
C LYS A 196 -11.92 -13.45 -10.01
N HIS A 197 -10.91 -12.79 -10.56
CA HIS A 197 -10.33 -13.19 -11.84
C HIS A 197 -9.72 -14.59 -11.77
N GLN A 198 -9.09 -14.95 -10.65
CA GLN A 198 -8.52 -16.28 -10.43
C GLN A 198 -9.60 -17.37 -10.41
N PHE A 199 -10.65 -17.22 -9.60
CA PHE A 199 -11.56 -18.32 -9.28
C PHE A 199 -12.92 -18.26 -9.98
N TYR A 200 -13.42 -17.06 -10.30
CA TYR A 200 -14.71 -16.88 -10.96
C TYR A 200 -14.55 -16.79 -12.48
N ASP A 201 -13.61 -15.97 -12.94
CA ASP A 201 -13.35 -15.81 -14.38
C ASP A 201 -12.39 -16.87 -14.93
N HIS A 202 -11.85 -17.73 -14.06
CA HIS A 202 -10.89 -18.78 -14.38
C HIS A 202 -9.67 -18.27 -15.18
N MET A 203 -9.26 -17.03 -14.93
CA MET A 203 -8.08 -16.42 -15.53
C MET A 203 -6.91 -16.50 -14.54
N PRO A 204 -5.71 -16.95 -14.96
CA PRO A 204 -4.60 -17.18 -14.04
C PRO A 204 -3.88 -15.86 -13.70
N MET A 205 -4.56 -14.93 -13.02
CA MET A 205 -4.04 -13.60 -12.69
C MET A 205 -2.87 -13.68 -11.71
N ILE A 206 -2.99 -14.53 -10.68
CA ILE A 206 -1.95 -14.71 -9.65
C ILE A 206 -0.71 -15.37 -10.26
N ALA A 207 -0.89 -16.30 -11.19
CA ALA A 207 0.21 -17.00 -11.86
C ALA A 207 1.11 -16.06 -12.68
N ARG A 208 0.64 -14.85 -13.02
CA ARG A 208 1.46 -13.83 -13.70
C ARG A 208 2.46 -13.14 -12.77
N MET A 209 2.23 -13.19 -11.46
CA MET A 209 3.03 -12.52 -10.43
C MET A 209 3.87 -13.50 -9.60
N VAL A 210 3.77 -14.81 -9.83
CA VAL A 210 4.56 -15.83 -9.13
C VAL A 210 5.54 -16.46 -10.12
N PRO A 211 6.81 -16.71 -9.74
CA PRO A 211 7.77 -17.38 -10.61
C PRO A 211 7.34 -18.82 -10.90
N GLY A 212 7.41 -19.21 -12.18
CA GLY A 212 7.23 -20.59 -12.62
C GLY A 212 5.77 -21.08 -12.69
N HIS A 213 5.61 -22.22 -13.37
CA HIS A 213 4.37 -22.96 -13.64
C HIS A 213 3.64 -23.48 -12.39
N ILE A 214 4.00 -22.99 -11.19
CA ILE A 214 3.61 -23.45 -9.86
C ILE A 214 2.09 -23.35 -9.62
N LEU A 215 1.40 -22.49 -10.37
CA LEU A 215 -0.06 -22.32 -10.29
C LEU A 215 -0.80 -22.71 -11.58
N GLN A 216 -0.28 -23.65 -12.38
CA GLN A 216 -1.06 -24.26 -13.47
C GLN A 216 -2.15 -25.23 -12.97
N ALA A 217 -2.15 -25.57 -11.68
CA ALA A 217 -3.19 -26.39 -11.08
C ALA A 217 -4.37 -25.52 -10.61
N GLN A 218 -5.48 -25.51 -11.35
CA GLN A 218 -6.75 -24.99 -10.84
C GLN A 218 -7.79 -26.12 -10.78
N LYS A 219 -7.90 -26.73 -9.59
CA LYS A 219 -9.08 -27.49 -9.11
C LYS A 219 -9.71 -26.84 -7.87
N ALA A 220 -9.30 -25.62 -7.49
CA ALA A 220 -9.90 -24.93 -6.37
C ALA A 220 -11.24 -24.31 -6.80
N GLY A 221 -12.33 -24.79 -6.19
CA GLY A 221 -13.70 -24.39 -6.52
C GLY A 221 -14.14 -23.07 -5.88
N LYS A 222 -15.36 -22.63 -6.21
CA LYS A 222 -15.98 -21.37 -5.76
C LYS A 222 -16.00 -21.18 -4.23
N SER A 223 -15.94 -22.27 -3.45
CA SER A 223 -15.84 -22.24 -1.99
C SER A 223 -14.52 -21.66 -1.47
N ALA A 224 -13.39 -21.92 -2.14
CA ALA A 224 -12.10 -21.35 -1.77
C ALA A 224 -12.08 -19.83 -1.97
N PHE A 225 -12.69 -19.34 -3.05
CA PHE A 225 -12.90 -17.91 -3.27
C PHE A 225 -13.70 -17.27 -2.14
N LEU A 226 -14.85 -17.84 -1.78
CA LEU A 226 -15.73 -17.29 -0.76
C LEU A 226 -15.04 -17.21 0.61
N LEU A 227 -14.29 -18.24 0.99
CA LEU A 227 -13.56 -18.28 2.27
C LEU A 227 -12.45 -17.22 2.33
N LEU A 228 -11.62 -17.13 1.28
CA LEU A 228 -10.56 -16.13 1.21
C LEU A 228 -11.13 -14.71 1.14
N PHE A 229 -12.19 -14.50 0.36
CA PHE A 229 -12.88 -13.23 0.30
C PHE A 229 -13.41 -12.82 1.68
N LEU A 230 -14.10 -13.71 2.38
CA LEU A 230 -14.66 -13.43 3.70
C LEU A 230 -13.55 -13.15 4.72
N ALA A 231 -12.45 -13.91 4.71
CA ALA A 231 -11.32 -13.67 5.60
C ALA A 231 -10.68 -12.29 5.38
N VAL A 232 -10.44 -11.92 4.12
CA VAL A 232 -9.87 -10.61 3.75
C VAL A 232 -10.86 -9.49 4.06
N PHE A 233 -12.16 -9.71 3.83
CA PHE A 233 -13.23 -8.77 4.16
C PHE A 233 -13.34 -8.51 5.67
N CYS A 234 -13.41 -9.57 6.48
CA CYS A 234 -13.48 -9.45 7.92
C CYS A 234 -12.26 -8.74 8.49
N LEU A 235 -11.05 -9.07 8.01
CA LEU A 235 -9.83 -8.39 8.44
C LEU A 235 -9.85 -6.90 8.08
N ALA A 236 -10.20 -6.54 6.84
CA ALA A 236 -10.28 -5.14 6.42
C ALA A 236 -11.37 -4.38 7.19
N ALA A 237 -12.54 -5.00 7.39
CA ALA A 237 -13.66 -4.40 8.11
C ALA A 237 -13.32 -4.14 9.58
N VAL A 238 -12.65 -5.08 10.26
CA VAL A 238 -12.17 -4.90 11.63
C VAL A 238 -11.20 -3.72 11.70
N MET A 239 -10.17 -3.70 10.85
CA MET A 239 -9.16 -2.64 10.85
C MET A 239 -9.76 -1.26 10.56
N ILE A 240 -10.70 -1.16 9.62
CA ILE A 240 -11.38 0.09 9.28
C ILE A 240 -12.35 0.53 10.38
N TYR A 241 -13.15 -0.39 10.93
CA TYR A 241 -14.14 -0.08 11.96
C TYR A 241 -13.47 0.47 13.23
N PHE A 242 -12.54 -0.28 13.80
CA PHE A 242 -11.82 0.16 15.00
C PHE A 242 -10.94 1.38 14.71
N GLY A 243 -10.40 1.48 13.51
CA GLY A 243 -9.66 2.65 13.07
C GLY A 243 -10.48 3.93 13.05
N PHE A 244 -11.69 3.87 12.50
CA PHE A 244 -12.61 5.00 12.43
C PHE A 244 -13.14 5.40 13.80
N VAL A 245 -13.51 4.42 14.63
CA VAL A 245 -13.94 4.64 16.02
C VAL A 245 -12.83 5.31 16.83
N GLY A 246 -11.58 4.83 16.71
CA GLY A 246 -10.43 5.42 17.39
C GLY A 246 -10.21 6.89 17.01
N THR A 247 -10.29 7.23 15.71
CA THR A 247 -10.14 8.62 15.26
C THR A 247 -11.23 9.57 15.77
N GLN A 248 -12.46 9.08 15.93
CA GLN A 248 -13.57 9.87 16.48
C GLN A 248 -13.34 10.16 17.96
N GLN A 249 -12.89 9.16 18.71
CA GLN A 249 -12.65 9.28 20.14
C GLN A 249 -11.50 10.26 20.45
N GLU A 250 -10.41 10.21 19.68
CA GLU A 250 -9.31 11.18 19.77
C GLU A 250 -9.78 12.61 19.43
N GLY A 251 -10.56 12.77 18.36
CA GLY A 251 -11.10 14.09 17.97
C GLY A 251 -12.04 14.69 19.01
N LEU A 252 -12.87 13.87 19.67
CA LEU A 252 -13.71 14.30 20.78
C LEU A 252 -12.88 14.67 22.01
N ALA A 253 -11.83 13.91 22.32
CA ALA A 253 -10.93 14.23 23.42
C ALA A 253 -10.18 15.55 23.20
N ASP A 254 -9.68 15.79 21.99
CA ASP A 254 -9.04 17.05 21.60
C ASP A 254 -10.01 18.24 21.67
N ALA A 255 -11.25 18.07 21.20
CA ALA A 255 -12.29 19.08 21.28
C ALA A 255 -12.64 19.41 22.74
N ALA A 256 -12.76 18.38 23.59
CA ALA A 256 -12.99 18.54 25.02
C ALA A 256 -11.82 19.24 25.73
N ALA A 257 -10.57 18.89 25.40
CA ALA A 257 -9.37 19.54 25.93
C ALA A 257 -9.29 21.03 25.53
N ARG A 258 -9.61 21.35 24.27
CA ARG A 258 -9.69 22.75 23.80
C ARG A 258 -10.81 23.52 24.50
N ALA A 259 -11.97 22.91 24.72
CA ALA A 259 -13.07 23.52 25.47
C ALA A 259 -12.71 23.75 26.95
N ALA A 260 -12.01 22.81 27.58
CA ALA A 260 -11.51 22.95 28.96
C ALA A 260 -10.44 24.06 29.08
N ALA A 261 -9.54 24.16 28.10
CA ALA A 261 -8.55 25.24 28.04
C ALA A 261 -9.20 26.62 27.82
N ALA A 262 -10.24 26.69 26.97
CA ALA A 262 -10.97 27.94 26.68
C ALA A 262 -11.84 28.42 27.85
N THR A 263 -12.28 27.52 28.73
CA THR A 263 -13.13 27.86 29.90
C THR A 263 -12.34 28.22 31.15
N GLY A 264 -11.01 28.20 31.12
CA GLY A 264 -10.14 28.66 32.22
C GLY A 264 -10.13 27.78 33.47
N PHE A 265 -10.83 26.64 33.49
CA PHE A 265 -10.93 25.74 34.64
C PHE A 265 -9.70 24.86 34.89
N GLY A 266 -8.62 25.01 34.11
CA GLY A 266 -7.42 24.19 34.19
C GLY A 266 -6.33 24.68 35.15
N ASN A 267 -6.43 25.88 35.75
CA ASN A 267 -5.34 26.48 36.52
C ASN A 267 -5.60 26.70 38.02
N ALA A 268 -6.63 26.05 38.60
CA ALA A 268 -7.00 26.23 40.00
C ALA A 268 -6.61 25.06 40.94
N GLY A 269 -5.80 24.10 40.49
CA GLY A 269 -5.55 22.85 41.25
C GLY A 269 -4.11 22.39 41.42
N GLN A 270 -3.10 23.12 40.94
CA GLN A 270 -1.70 22.64 40.93
C GLN A 270 -0.69 23.57 41.61
N ALA A 271 -1.17 24.38 42.56
CA ALA A 271 -0.33 25.19 43.45
C ALA A 271 -0.55 24.79 44.92
N ALA A 272 -0.23 23.54 45.25
CA ALA A 272 -0.01 23.10 46.62
C ALA A 272 0.90 21.87 46.60
N ASP A 273 1.90 21.86 47.47
CA ASP A 273 2.91 20.81 47.68
C ASP A 273 3.93 20.59 46.57
N TYR A 274 4.99 21.41 46.58
CA TYR A 274 6.37 20.95 46.83
C TYR A 274 7.13 22.12 47.48
N ARG A 275 7.43 21.99 48.78
CA ARG A 275 8.51 22.74 49.45
C ARG A 275 9.74 21.85 49.49
#